data_AF-A0A161VGP9-F1
#
_entry.id   AF-A0A161VGP9-F1
#
_cell.length_a   1.000
_cell.length_b   1.000
_cell.length_c   1.000
_cell.angle_alpha   90.00
_cell.angle_beta   90.00
_cell.angle_gamma   90.00
#
_symmetry.space_group_name_H-M   'P 1'
#
loop_
_entity.id
_entity.type
_entity.pdbx_description
1 polymer ?
#
loop_
_entity_poly.entity_id
_entity_poly.type
_entity_poly.pdbx_seq_one_letter_code
_entity_poly.pdbx_strand_id
1 'polypeptide(L)' 'MNTVEITTTSHDLVSVSNLKKIQTRDFMGEKVSITDFADFSLNNAHGDVKFIGDTIFDIGRSDIMSVLFK' A
#
# COMPACT_ATOMS: atom_id res chain seq x y z
N MET A 1 5.31 3.10 16.72
CA MET A 1 5.19 4.08 15.61
C MET A 1 4.83 3.25 14.40
N ASN A 2 3.62 3.40 13.85
CA ASN A 2 3.14 2.53 12.79
C ASN A 2 3.92 2.84 11.51
N THR A 3 4.94 2.03 11.21
CA THR A 3 5.74 2.19 10.00
C THR A 3 5.41 1.04 9.07
N VAL A 4 5.30 1.34 7.78
CA VAL A 4 5.18 0.30 6.76
C VAL A 4 6.38 0.32 5.84
N GLU A 5 6.95 -0.85 5.61
CA GLU A 5 7.99 -1.08 4.63
C GLU A 5 7.40 -1.82 3.45
N ILE A 6 7.52 -1.23 2.25
CA ILE A 6 7.08 -1.80 0.99
C ILE A 6 8.32 -2.19 0.20
N THR A 7 8.43 -3.46 -0.16
CA THR A 7 9.45 -3.91 -1.13
C THR A 7 8.82 -3.99 -2.50
N THR A 8 9.41 -3.33 -3.48
CA THR A 8 8.91 -3.32 -4.86
C THR A 8 9.50 -4.47 -5.69
N THR A 9 8.92 -4.73 -6.85
CA THR A 9 9.47 -5.65 -7.87
C THR A 9 10.79 -5.18 -8.46
N SER A 10 11.09 -3.88 -8.42
CA SER A 10 12.42 -3.32 -8.73
C SER A 10 13.45 -3.55 -7.63
N HIS A 11 13.07 -4.19 -6.52
CA HIS A 11 13.87 -4.36 -5.29
C HIS A 11 14.15 -3.05 -4.52
N ASP A 12 13.38 -2.00 -4.78
CA ASP A 12 13.44 -0.78 -3.98
C ASP A 12 12.68 -0.99 -2.65
N LEU A 13 13.24 -0.46 -1.57
CA LEU A 13 12.59 -0.44 -0.26
C LEU A 13 12.06 0.97 0.00
N VAL A 14 10.73 1.08 0.16
CA VAL A 14 10.08 2.34 0.50
C VAL A 14 9.51 2.24 1.91
N SER A 15 9.81 3.22 2.76
CA SER A 15 9.30 3.31 4.11
C SER A 15 8.33 4.47 4.26
N VAL A 16 7.13 4.20 4.77
CA VAL A 16 6.14 5.21 5.15
C VAL A 16 5.99 5.19 6.66
N SER A 17 6.50 6.23 7.30
CA SER A 17 6.41 6.44 8.75
C SER A 17 5.06 7.03 9.15
N ASN A 18 4.65 6.78 10.39
CA ASN A 18 3.39 7.26 10.97
C ASN A 18 2.19 6.97 10.06
N LEU A 19 2.09 5.74 9.55
CA LEU A 19 1.02 5.29 8.68
C LEU A 19 -0.35 5.52 9.36
N LYS A 20 -1.19 6.30 8.69
CA LYS A 20 -2.55 6.65 9.13
C LYS A 20 -3.61 5.89 8.36
N LYS A 21 -3.37 5.63 7.07
CA LYS A 21 -4.38 5.08 6.17
C LYS A 21 -3.75 4.34 4.99
N ILE A 22 -4.40 3.28 4.56
CA ILE A 22 -4.15 2.61 3.28
C ILE A 22 -5.42 2.75 2.42
N GLN A 23 -5.26 3.13 1.17
CA GLN A 23 -6.35 3.19 0.20
C GLN A 23 -6.02 2.28 -0.98
N THR A 24 -6.99 1.46 -1.39
CA THR A 24 -6.89 0.66 -2.60
C THR A 24 -7.85 1.22 -3.65
N ARG A 25 -7.41 1.27 -4.90
CA ARG A 25 -8.23 1.67 -6.05
C ARG A 25 -8.16 0.57 -7.11
N ASP A 26 -9.30 0.10 -7.58
CA ASP A 26 -9.37 -0.84 -8.69
C ASP A 26 -9.21 -0.14 -10.05
N PHE A 27 -8.84 -0.92 -11.07
CA PHE A 27 -8.57 -0.43 -12.43
C PHE A 27 -9.79 0.23 -13.11
N MET A 28 -11.01 -0.05 -12.64
CA MET A 28 -12.23 0.61 -13.13
C MET A 28 -12.49 1.97 -12.46
N GLY A 29 -11.69 2.36 -11.47
CA GLY A 29 -11.82 3.62 -10.75
C GLY A 29 -13.07 3.71 -9.86
N GLU A 30 -13.86 2.65 -9.80
CA GLU A 30 -15.17 2.65 -9.15
C GLU A 30 -15.11 2.32 -7.66
N LYS A 31 -14.04 1.63 -7.21
CA LYS A 31 -13.97 1.19 -5.81
C LYS A 31 -12.73 1.73 -5.11
N VAL A 32 -12.93 2.83 -4.39
CA VAL A 32 -12.00 3.28 -3.35
C VAL A 32 -12.38 2.57 -2.06
N SER A 33 -11.71 1.46 -1.75
CA SER A 33 -11.87 0.81 -0.45
C SER A 33 -10.82 1.38 0.51
N ILE A 34 -11.29 1.81 1.68
CA ILE A 34 -10.42 2.14 2.81
C ILE A 34 -10.30 0.85 3.61
N THR A 35 -9.09 0.31 3.71
CA THR A 35 -8.81 -0.91 4.46
C THR A 35 -8.01 -0.54 5.69
N ASP A 36 -8.44 -1.02 6.85
CA ASP A 36 -7.66 -0.88 8.08
C ASP A 36 -6.34 -1.65 7.95
N PHE A 37 -5.30 -1.17 8.63
CA PHE A 37 -3.95 -1.74 8.55
C PHE A 37 -3.96 -3.25 8.89
N ALA A 38 -4.71 -3.64 9.93
CA ALA A 38 -4.76 -5.01 10.42
C ALA A 38 -5.41 -5.98 9.42
N ASP A 39 -6.28 -5.45 8.55
CA ASP A 39 -7.05 -6.21 7.57
C ASP A 39 -6.46 -6.11 6.15
N PHE A 40 -5.33 -5.40 6.00
CA PHE A 40 -4.69 -5.23 4.70
C PHE A 40 -4.11 -6.55 4.20
N SER A 41 -4.65 -7.02 3.08
CA SER A 41 -4.10 -8.14 2.33
C SER A 41 -3.87 -7.76 0.87
N LEU A 42 -2.72 -8.16 0.35
CA LEU A 42 -2.44 -8.10 -1.08
C LEU A 42 -3.16 -9.29 -1.71
N ASN A 43 -4.14 -9.00 -2.57
CA ASN A 43 -4.72 -9.97 -3.47
C ASN A 43 -4.23 -9.70 -4.88
N ASN A 44 -4.31 -10.71 -5.75
CA ASN A 44 -3.84 -10.66 -7.15
C ASN A 44 -4.71 -9.78 -8.07
N ALA A 45 -5.39 -8.77 -7.53
CA ALA A 45 -6.21 -7.86 -8.33
C ALA A 45 -5.36 -6.73 -8.92
N HIS A 46 -5.77 -6.27 -10.09
CA HIS A 46 -5.22 -5.07 -10.72
C HIS A 46 -5.69 -3.80 -10.00
N GLY A 47 -4.82 -2.79 -9.93
CA GLY A 47 -5.10 -1.49 -9.32
C GLY A 47 -3.90 -0.90 -8.60
N ASP A 48 -4.15 0.19 -7.87
CA ASP A 48 -3.13 0.95 -7.15
C ASP A 48 -3.37 0.89 -5.64
N VAL A 49 -2.29 1.03 -4.86
CA VAL A 49 -2.32 1.15 -3.40
C VAL A 49 -1.63 2.44 -2.99
N LYS A 50 -2.33 3.21 -2.16
CA LYS A 50 -1.83 4.44 -1.59
C LYS A 50 -1.63 4.29 -0.09
N PHE A 51 -0.39 4.44 0.35
CA PHE A 51 0.02 4.45 1.75
C PHE A 51 0.16 5.91 2.22
N ILE A 52 -0.59 6.28 3.26
CA ILE A 52 -0.68 7.67 3.73
C ILE A 52 -0.17 7.72 5.17
N GLY A 53 1.02 8.29 5.35
CA GLY A 53 1.63 8.56 6.66
C GLY A 53 2.17 9.99 6.73
N ASP A 54 3.44 10.13 7.09
CA ASP A 54 4.18 11.40 6.95
C ASP A 54 4.40 11.77 5.48
N THR A 55 4.63 10.75 4.67
CA THR A 55 4.67 10.84 3.21
C THR A 55 3.48 10.09 2.61
N ILE A 56 3.10 10.50 1.40
CA ILE A 56 2.14 9.76 0.58
C ILE A 56 2.95 8.97 -0.43
N PHE A 57 2.81 7.66 -0.41
CA PHE A 57 3.39 6.75 -1.39
C PHE A 57 2.29 6.06 -2.17
N ASP A 58 2.42 6.04 -3.50
CA ASP A 58 1.45 5.45 -4.42
C ASP A 58 2.19 4.47 -5.34
N ILE A 59 1.64 3.27 -5.49
CA ILE A 59 2.28 2.18 -6.22
C ILE A 59 1.22 1.23 -6.80
N GLY A 60 1.48 0.72 -8.01
CA GLY A 60 0.68 -0.34 -8.61
C GLY A 60 0.77 -1.63 -7.80
N ARG A 61 -0.35 -2.33 -7.60
CA ARG A 61 -0.39 -3.59 -6.83
C ARG A 61 0.53 -4.67 -7.39
N SER A 62 0.67 -4.72 -8.71
CA SER A 62 1.59 -5.64 -9.40
C SER A 62 3.06 -5.36 -9.09
N ASP A 63 3.38 -4.15 -8.66
CA ASP A 63 4.75 -3.71 -8.39
C ASP A 63 5.13 -3.89 -6.91
N ILE A 64 4.19 -4.35 -6.07
CA ILE A 64 4.43 -4.64 -4.66
C ILE A 64 4.82 -6.12 -4.51
N MET A 65 6.04 -6.38 -4.07
CA MET A 65 6.49 -7.73 -3.73
C MET A 65 6.11 -8.12 -2.31
N SER A 66 6.26 -7.21 -1.34
CA SER A 66 5.90 -7.46 0.05
C SER A 66 5.59 -6.16 0.81
N VAL A 67 4.81 -6.29 1.87
CA VAL A 67 4.46 -5.21 2.79
C VAL A 67 4.66 -5.72 4.22
N LEU A 68 5.46 -5.00 5.01
CA LEU A 68 5.74 -5.33 6.41
C LEU A 68 5.32 -4.16 7.32
N PHE A 69 4.50 -4.47 8.32
CA PHE A 69 4.04 -3.49 9.31
C PHE A 69 4.88 -3.62 10.60
N LYS A 70 5.36 -2.49 11.11
CA LYS A 70 6.22 -2.37 12.31
C LYS A 70 5.65 -1.38 13.32
#